data_AF-A0A3B8V2H3-F1
#
_entry.id   AF-A0A3B8V2H3-F1
#
_cell.length_a   1.000
_cell.length_b   1.000
_cell.length_c   1.000
_cell.angle_alpha   90.00
_cell.angle_beta   90.00
_cell.angle_gamma   90.00
#
_symmetry.space_group_name_H-M   'P 1'
#
loop_
_entity.id
_entity.type
_entity.pdbx_description
1 polymer ?
#
loop_
_entity_poly.entity_id
_entity_poly.type
_entity_poly.pdbx_seq_one_letter_code
_entity_poly.pdbx_strand_id
1 'polypeptide(L)' 'MRVVLFGATGMLGSGTLIECLHSPEVEAVLVVGRRSCGVEHEKLREVAAARPRRRLARTPGHCQEPVSALTMS' A
#
# COMPACT_ATOMS: atom_id res chain seq x y z
N MET A 1 22.28 -5.61 7.03
CA MET A 1 21.13 -4.84 7.61
C MET A 1 19.83 -5.32 6.99
N ARG A 2 18.73 -5.40 7.76
CA ARG A 2 17.40 -5.79 7.25
C ARG A 2 16.43 -4.62 7.32
N VAL A 3 15.72 -4.37 6.22
CA VAL A 3 14.86 -3.18 6.05
C VAL A 3 13.42 -3.62 5.79
N VAL A 4 12.46 -2.94 6.41
CA VAL A 4 11.03 -3.12 6.13
C VAL A 4 10.49 -1.84 5.49
N LEU A 5 9.89 -1.97 4.32
CA LEU A 5 9.34 -0.85 3.55
C LEU A 5 7.83 -0.96 3.41
N PHE A 6 7.13 0.08 3.84
CA PHE A 6 5.71 0.28 3.56
C PHE A 6 5.54 1.27 2.43
N GLY A 7 4.56 1.03 1.56
CA GLY A 7 4.29 1.97 0.47
C GLY A 7 5.42 2.05 -0.57
N ALA A 8 6.14 0.95 -0.79
CA ALA A 8 7.23 0.86 -1.78
C ALA A 8 6.81 1.17 -3.23
N THR A 9 5.50 1.26 -3.51
CA THR A 9 4.95 1.67 -4.82
C THR A 9 4.72 3.18 -4.95
N GLY A 10 4.99 3.96 -3.89
CA GLY A 10 4.84 5.41 -3.88
C GLY A 10 6.05 6.13 -4.48
N MET A 11 5.91 7.43 -4.74
CA MET A 11 6.96 8.25 -5.37
C MET A 11 8.30 8.22 -4.62
N LEU A 12 8.26 8.19 -3.29
CA LEU A 12 9.45 8.07 -2.44
C LEU A 12 9.85 6.60 -2.25
N GLY A 13 8.87 5.74 -1.97
CA GLY A 13 9.10 4.34 -1.65
C GLY A 13 9.78 3.56 -2.77
N SER A 14 9.48 3.89 -4.03
CA SER A 14 10.12 3.24 -5.18
C SER A 14 11.62 3.57 -5.25
N GLY A 15 12.00 4.83 -5.02
CA GLY A 15 13.41 5.24 -5.01
C GLY A 15 14.18 4.63 -3.84
N THR A 16 13.57 4.59 -2.65
CA THR A 16 14.16 3.93 -1.47
C THR A 16 14.34 2.43 -1.69
N LEU A 17 13.36 1.76 -2.32
CA LEU A 17 13.47 0.34 -2.65
C LEU A 17 14.67 0.07 -3.56
N ILE A 18 14.85 0.86 -4.63
CA ILE A 18 15.97 0.71 -5.56
C ILE A 18 17.31 0.84 -4.82
N GLU A 19 17.46 1.88 -4.00
CA GLU A 19 18.70 2.11 -3.25
C GLU A 19 18.99 0.99 -2.24
N CYS A 20 17.96 0.52 -1.53
CA CYS A 20 18.10 -0.60 -0.60
C CYS A 20 18.50 -1.91 -1.29
N LEU A 21 18.11 -2.13 -2.55
CA LEU A 21 18.49 -3.35 -3.28
C LEU A 21 19.95 -3.27 -3.77
N HIS A 22 20.40 -2.09 -4.19
CA HIS A 22 21.77 -1.86 -4.64
C HIS A 22 22.80 -1.76 -3.51
N SER A 23 22.38 -1.32 -2.32
CA SER A 23 23.28 -1.17 -1.19
C SER A 23 23.84 -2.54 -0.75
N PRO A 24 25.19 -2.69 -0.64
CA PRO A 24 25.80 -3.91 -0.16
C PRO A 24 25.58 -4.13 1.35
N GLU A 25 25.30 -3.06 2.10
CA GLU A 25 25.04 -3.13 3.55
C GLU A 25 23.65 -3.72 3.85
N VAL A 26 22.75 -3.68 2.87
CA VAL A 26 21.40 -4.25 2.98
C VAL A 26 21.43 -5.72 2.55
N GLU A 27 21.07 -6.57 3.50
CA GLU A 27 21.02 -8.02 3.38
C GLU A 27 19.64 -8.48 2.88
N ALA A 28 18.56 -7.86 3.37
CA ALA A 28 17.21 -8.20 2.98
C ALA A 28 16.25 -7.01 3.11
N VAL A 29 15.27 -6.96 2.21
CA VAL A 29 14.21 -5.95 2.16
C VAL A 29 12.86 -6.65 2.18
N LEU A 30 12.01 -6.31 3.14
CA LEU A 30 10.63 -6.76 3.22
C LEU A 30 9.69 -5.62 2.83
N VAL A 31 8.99 -5.75 1.70
CA VAL A 31 7.96 -4.82 1.28
C VAL A 31 6.60 -5.29 1.80
N VAL A 32 5.90 -4.43 2.53
CA VAL A 32 4.54 -4.70 3.01
C VAL A 32 3.60 -3.67 2.41
N GLY A 33 2.60 -4.13 1.66
CA GLY A 33 1.73 -3.23 0.92
C GLY A 33 0.43 -3.87 0.45
N ARG A 34 -0.49 -3.03 -0.06
CA ARG A 34 -1.77 -3.50 -0.63
C ARG A 34 -1.67 -3.97 -2.09
N ARG A 35 -0.55 -3.67 -2.74
CA ARG A 35 -0.27 -3.97 -4.15
C ARG A 35 1.17 -4.48 -4.23
N SER A 36 1.43 -5.38 -5.17
CA SER A 36 2.79 -5.84 -5.45
C SER A 36 3.65 -4.67 -5.92
N CYS A 37 4.94 -4.71 -5.59
CA CYS A 37 5.90 -3.75 -6.11
C CYS A 37 6.36 -4.12 -7.54
N GLY A 38 6.15 -5.37 -7.96
CA GLY A 38 6.46 -5.83 -9.32
C GLY A 38 7.96 -5.93 -9.62
N VAL A 39 8.79 -5.94 -8.57
CA VAL A 39 10.24 -6.07 -8.66
C VAL A 39 10.62 -7.48 -8.19
N GLU A 40 11.43 -8.18 -8.97
CA GLU A 40 12.04 -9.45 -8.58
C GLU A 40 13.51 -9.21 -8.22
N HIS A 41 13.89 -9.58 -7.01
CA HIS A 41 15.28 -9.46 -6.56
C HIS A 41 15.54 -10.46 -5.42
N GLU A 42 16.75 -11.03 -5.36
CA GLU A 42 17.11 -12.06 -4.38
C GLU A 42 16.96 -11.58 -2.93
N LYS A 43 17.35 -10.32 -2.68
CA LYS A 43 17.20 -9.66 -1.38
C LYS A 43 15.77 -9.23 -1.05
N LEU A 44 14.84 -9.26 -2.00
CA LEU A 44 13.51 -8.70 -1.86
C LEU A 44 12.48 -9.78 -1.53
N ARG A 45 11.68 -9.52 -0.51
CA ARG A 45 10.45 -10.26 -0.23
C ARG A 45 9.29 -9.29 -0.16
N GLU A 46 8.16 -9.62 -0.78
CA GLU A 46 6.94 -8.84 -0.63
C GLU A 46 5.86 -9.64 0.11
N VAL A 47 5.09 -8.92 0.92
CA VAL A 47 3.86 -9.41 1.55
C VAL A 47 2.73 -8.50 1.11
N ALA A 48 1.92 -8.98 0.17
CA ALA A 48 0.68 -8.34 -0.19
C ALA A 48 -0.33 -8.55 0.94
N ALA A 49 -0.79 -7.45 1.54
CA ALA A 49 -1.87 -7.48 2.52
C ALA A 49 -3.14 -8.01 1.86
N ALA A 50 -3.44 -9.28 2.08
CA ALA A 50 -4.70 -9.88 1.68
C ALA A 50 -5.83 -9.05 2.30
N ARG A 51 -6.80 -8.64 1.49
CA ARG A 51 -7.99 -7.95 2.00
C ARG A 51 -8.59 -8.83 3.10
N PRO A 52 -8.65 -8.38 4.36
CA PRO A 52 -9.49 -9.08 5.33
C PRO A 52 -10.90 -9.08 4.72
N ARG A 53 -11.49 -10.26 4.56
CA ARG A 53 -12.89 -10.38 4.15
C ARG A 53 -13.69 -9.55 5.15
N ARG A 54 -14.15 -8.38 4.72
CA ARG A 54 -15.14 -7.59 5.43
C ARG A 54 -16.40 -8.47 5.50
N ARG A 55 -16.52 -9.29 6.56
CA ARG A 55 -17.82 -9.66 7.08
C ARG A 55 -18.35 -8.43 7.81
N LEU A 56 -18.63 -7.36 7.07
CA LEU A 56 -19.52 -6.33 7.58
C LEU A 56 -20.92 -6.85 7.27
N ALA A 57 -21.53 -7.44 8.30
CA ALA A 57 -22.96 -7.57 8.36
C ALA A 57 -23.58 -6.19 8.07
N ARG A 58 -24.65 -6.19 7.28
CA ARG A 58 -25.47 -5.02 6.98
C ARG A 58 -25.83 -4.30 8.28
N THR A 59 -25.41 -3.05 8.43
CA THR A 59 -26.12 -2.10 9.29
C THR A 59 -26.93 -1.20 8.36
N PRO A 60 -28.28 -1.22 8.41
CA PRO A 60 -29.08 -0.21 7.74
C PRO A 60 -29.02 1.08 8.56
N GLY A 61 -28.76 2.20 7.90
CA GLY A 61 -28.98 3.53 8.47
C GLY A 61 -27.70 4.37 8.65
N HIS A 62 -27.37 5.15 7.63
CA HIS A 62 -27.36 6.61 7.80
C HIS A 62 -27.34 7.30 6.42
N CYS A 63 -28.17 8.34 6.33
CA CYS A 63 -28.58 9.05 5.13
C CYS A 63 -27.41 9.70 4.39
N GLN A 64 -27.34 9.49 3.07
CA GLN A 64 -26.62 10.38 2.18
C GLN A 64 -27.49 11.61 1.96
N GLU A 65 -27.08 12.77 2.49
CA GLU A 65 -27.59 14.05 2.02
C GLU A 65 -26.84 14.42 0.73
N PRO A 66 -27.50 14.57 -0.43
CA PRO A 66 -26.87 15.08 -1.63
C PRO A 66 -26.79 16.61 -1.57
N VAL A 67 -25.57 17.15 -1.40
CA VAL A 67 -25.26 18.55 -1.64
C VAL A 67 -25.31 18.81 -3.15
N SER A 68 -26.51 18.98 -3.71
CA SER A 68 -26.73 19.37 -5.11
C SER A 68 -28.03 20.16 -5.35
N ALA A 69 -28.70 20.65 -4.30
CA ALA A 69 -29.97 21.39 -4.43
C ALA A 69 -29.84 22.90 -4.18
N LEU A 70 -28.71 23.54 -4.53
CA LEU A 70 -28.61 25.00 -4.54
C LEU A 70 -28.14 25.51 -5.89
N THR A 71 -29.05 25.46 -6.87
CA THR A 71 -29.03 26.34 -8.05
C THR A 71 -30.48 26.65 -8.37
N MET A 72 -30.74 27.93 -8.66
CA MET A 72 -32.01 28.57 -9.09
C MET A 72 -32.76 29.37 -8.01
N SER A 73 -32.27 30.58 -7.75
CA SER A 73 -33.06 31.82 -7.81
C SER A 73 -32.14 32.97 -8.18
#